data_AF-A0A6M3IG16-F1
#
_entry.id   AF-A0A6M3IG16-F1
#
_cell.length_a   1.000
_cell.length_b   1.000
_cell.length_c   1.000
_cell.angle_alpha   90.00
_cell.angle_beta   90.00
_cell.angle_gamma   90.00
#
_symmetry.space_group_name_H-M   'P 1'
#
loop_
_entity.id
_entity.type
_entity.pdbx_description
1 polymer ?
#
loop_
_entity_poly.entity_id
_entity_poly.type
_entity_poly.pdbx_seq_one_letter_code
_entity_poly.pdbx_strand_id
1 'polypeptide(L)'
;MKLTNGEIFEAKMALDKLIEKELPVLTSYKLAQIGLKINEQAGIIENVRNGLIRKYGEKDKDNPQGLRVKEGTENFTKFVEEFNELMMQEVEVVIEKIEIPAGELTIEPKTLMPLVKLIEVK
;
A
#
# COMPACT_ATOMS: atom_id res chain seq x y z
N MET A 1 7.28 -11.36 -8.98
CA MET A 1 8.26 -10.32 -8.55
C MET A 1 8.26 -10.26 -7.02
N LYS A 2 9.36 -9.81 -6.41
CA LYS A 2 9.44 -9.62 -4.95
C LYS A 2 9.16 -8.17 -4.57
N LEU A 3 8.29 -7.98 -3.59
CA LEU A 3 7.97 -6.67 -2.99
C LEU A 3 8.04 -6.77 -1.47
N THR A 4 8.42 -5.69 -0.81
CA THR A 4 8.19 -5.59 0.64
C THR A 4 6.73 -5.26 0.92
N ASN A 5 6.25 -5.58 2.13
CA ASN A 5 4.93 -5.16 2.58
C ASN A 5 4.77 -3.63 2.56
N GLY A 6 5.85 -2.88 2.86
CA GLY A 6 5.87 -1.43 2.71
C GLY A 6 5.63 -0.98 1.27
N GLU A 7 6.31 -1.58 0.30
CA GLU A 7 6.11 -1.30 -1.13
C GLU A 7 4.68 -1.60 -1.59
N ILE A 8 4.08 -2.71 -1.11
CA ILE A 8 2.69 -3.07 -1.42
C ILE A 8 1.73 -2.02 -0.86
N PHE A 9 1.97 -1.55 0.36
CA PHE A 9 1.12 -0.55 1.02
C PHE A 9 1.15 0.79 0.27
N GLU A 10 2.35 1.26 -0.10
CA GLU A 10 2.52 2.50 -0.88
C GLU A 10 1.94 2.36 -2.29
N ALA A 11 2.18 1.21 -2.95
CA ALA A 11 1.64 0.93 -4.26
C ALA A 11 0.11 0.92 -4.27
N LYS A 12 -0.54 0.39 -3.23
CA LYS A 12 -2.01 0.44 -3.10
C LYS A 12 -2.52 1.87 -3.16
N MET A 13 -1.98 2.76 -2.33
CA MET A 13 -2.41 4.16 -2.27
C MET A 13 -2.22 4.88 -3.60
N ALA A 14 -1.14 4.56 -4.32
CA ALA A 14 -0.87 5.12 -5.64
C ALA A 14 -1.79 4.54 -6.73
N LEU A 15 -2.06 3.22 -6.70
CA LEU A 15 -2.97 2.55 -7.63
C LEU A 15 -4.40 3.05 -7.50
N ASP A 16 -4.90 3.24 -6.27
CA ASP A 16 -6.25 3.75 -6.03
C ASP A 16 -6.45 5.10 -6.74
N LYS A 17 -5.48 6.01 -6.62
CA LYS A 17 -5.49 7.31 -7.33
C LYS A 17 -5.38 7.19 -8.85
N LEU A 18 -4.72 6.15 -9.34
CA LEU A 18 -4.52 5.96 -10.77
C LEU A 18 -5.76 5.34 -11.43
N ILE A 19 -6.45 4.42 -10.74
CA ILE A 19 -7.67 3.77 -11.21
C ILE A 19 -8.85 4.74 -11.28
N GLU A 20 -8.85 5.81 -10.49
CA GLU A 20 -9.84 6.89 -10.58
C GLU A 20 -9.77 7.70 -11.89
N LYS A 21 -8.71 7.54 -12.69
CA LYS A 21 -8.54 8.24 -13.97
C LYS A 21 -9.22 7.51 -15.11
N GLU A 22 -9.82 8.29 -16.01
CA GLU A 22 -10.24 7.76 -17.30
C GLU A 22 -8.99 7.45 -18.15
N LEU A 23 -8.79 6.18 -18.43
CA LEU A 23 -7.67 5.65 -19.21
C LEU A 23 -8.23 4.78 -20.34
N PRO A 24 -7.45 4.51 -21.40
CA PRO A 24 -7.87 3.57 -22.43
C PRO A 24 -8.21 2.20 -21.87
N VAL A 25 -9.23 1.56 -22.45
CA VAL A 25 -9.86 0.33 -21.94
C VAL A 25 -8.84 -0.74 -21.55
N LEU A 26 -7.82 -0.97 -22.39
CA LEU A 26 -6.80 -1.99 -22.12
C LEU A 26 -5.89 -1.62 -20.95
N THR A 27 -5.52 -0.33 -20.83
CA THR A 27 -4.72 0.20 -19.73
C THR A 27 -5.49 0.10 -18.41
N SER A 28 -6.78 0.49 -18.41
CA SER A 28 -7.67 0.33 -17.26
C SER A 28 -7.79 -1.13 -16.82
N TYR A 29 -8.00 -2.06 -17.76
CA TYR A 29 -8.12 -3.49 -17.46
C TYR A 29 -6.85 -4.04 -16.79
N LYS A 30 -5.68 -3.73 -17.36
CA LYS A 30 -4.38 -4.15 -16.82
C LYS A 30 -4.13 -3.58 -15.42
N LEU A 31 -4.40 -2.29 -15.21
CA LEU A 31 -4.28 -1.65 -13.90
C LEU A 31 -5.23 -2.25 -12.86
N ALA A 32 -6.46 -2.56 -13.25
CA ALA A 32 -7.42 -3.23 -12.37
C ALA A 32 -6.93 -4.62 -11.94
N GLN A 33 -6.31 -5.40 -12.84
CA GLN A 33 -5.73 -6.69 -12.50
C GLN A 33 -4.59 -6.58 -11.48
N ILE A 34 -3.70 -5.59 -11.65
CA ILE A 34 -2.66 -5.28 -10.65
C ILE A 34 -3.30 -4.89 -9.33
N GLY A 35 -4.29 -4.00 -9.37
CA GLY A 35 -5.03 -3.53 -8.21
C GLY A 35 -5.64 -4.67 -7.40
N LEU A 36 -6.24 -5.68 -8.05
CA LEU A 36 -6.78 -6.85 -7.36
C LEU A 36 -5.70 -7.62 -6.57
N LYS A 37 -4.53 -7.84 -7.18
CA LYS A 37 -3.42 -8.56 -6.53
C LYS A 37 -2.79 -7.78 -5.38
N ILE A 38 -2.62 -6.47 -5.56
CA ILE A 38 -2.10 -5.60 -4.51
C ILE A 38 -3.09 -5.49 -3.35
N ASN A 39 -4.39 -5.37 -3.64
CA ASN A 39 -5.44 -5.27 -2.61
C ASN A 39 -5.54 -6.53 -1.75
N GLU A 40 -5.38 -7.71 -2.34
CA GLU A 40 -5.37 -8.97 -1.61
C GLU A 40 -4.25 -8.99 -0.54
N GLN A 41 -3.02 -8.66 -0.94
CA GLN A 41 -1.88 -8.62 -0.03
C GLN A 41 -1.98 -7.48 0.98
N ALA A 42 -2.38 -6.29 0.54
CA ALA A 42 -2.57 -5.14 1.42
C ALA A 42 -3.63 -5.39 2.49
N GLY A 43 -4.69 -6.16 2.18
CA GLY A 43 -5.70 -6.56 3.16
C GLY A 43 -5.13 -7.42 4.29
N ILE A 44 -4.21 -8.34 3.96
CA ILE A 44 -3.51 -9.17 4.95
C ILE A 44 -2.62 -8.29 5.83
N ILE A 45 -1.82 -7.41 5.22
CA ILE A 45 -0.93 -6.46 5.93
C ILE A 45 -1.73 -5.58 6.89
N GLU A 46 -2.84 -5.02 6.42
CA GLU A 46 -3.71 -4.13 7.21
C GLU A 46 -4.36 -4.88 8.38
N ASN A 47 -4.73 -6.15 8.21
CA ASN A 47 -5.24 -6.98 9.30
C ASN A 47 -4.19 -7.20 10.40
N VAL A 48 -2.94 -7.48 10.03
CA VAL A 48 -1.84 -7.65 11.01
C VAL A 48 -1.52 -6.33 11.69
N ARG A 49 -1.41 -5.23 10.93
CA ARG A 49 -1.24 -3.86 11.44
C ARG A 49 -2.33 -3.50 12.45
N ASN A 50 -3.59 -3.79 12.14
CA ASN A 50 -4.71 -3.55 13.06
C ASN A 50 -4.62 -4.42 14.31
N GLY A 51 -4.06 -5.63 14.21
CA GLY A 51 -3.69 -6.45 15.38
C GLY A 51 -2.67 -5.75 16.28
N LEU A 52 -1.61 -5.17 15.71
CA LEU A 52 -0.60 -4.41 16.45
C LEU A 52 -1.20 -3.17 17.14
N ILE A 53 -2.10 -2.45 16.44
CA ILE A 53 -2.80 -1.29 17.02
C ILE A 53 -3.71 -1.73 18.17
N ARG A 54 -4.40 -2.87 18.08
CA ARG A 54 -5.20 -3.41 19.19
C ARG A 54 -4.34 -3.85 20.38
N LYS A 55 -3.14 -4.36 20.12
CA LYS A 55 -2.19 -4.84 21.14
C LYS A 55 -1.54 -3.69 21.91
N TYR A 56 -1.13 -2.63 21.22
CA TYR A 56 -0.32 -1.56 21.78
C TYR A 56 -1.05 -0.23 21.95
N GLY A 57 -2.23 -0.09 21.34
CA GLY A 57 -3.02 1.12 21.36
C GLY A 57 -3.80 1.32 22.66
N GLU A 58 -4.05 2.58 22.97
CA GLU A 58 -4.98 3.03 24.00
C GLU A 58 -6.22 3.64 23.34
N LYS A 59 -7.33 3.76 24.09
CA LYS A 59 -8.52 4.44 23.60
C LYS A 59 -8.18 5.87 23.20
N ASP A 60 -8.62 6.24 22.00
CA ASP A 60 -8.45 7.60 21.54
C ASP A 60 -9.39 8.54 22.33
N LYS A 61 -8.84 9.66 22.78
CA LYS A 61 -9.60 10.66 23.54
C LYS A 61 -10.57 11.41 22.63
N ASP A 62 -10.21 11.56 21.37
CA ASP A 62 -10.96 12.32 20.37
C ASP A 62 -11.96 11.42 19.61
N ASN A 63 -11.78 10.10 19.69
CA ASN A 63 -12.69 9.10 19.16
C ASN A 63 -12.82 7.93 20.15
N PRO A 64 -13.85 7.87 21.00
CA PRO A 64 -13.99 6.83 22.03
C PRO A 64 -14.07 5.39 21.50
N GLN A 65 -14.32 5.22 20.21
CA GLN A 65 -14.34 3.93 19.50
C GLN A 65 -13.01 3.63 18.77
N GLY A 66 -12.10 4.61 18.71
CA GLY A 66 -10.79 4.50 18.10
C GLY A 66 -9.72 4.02 19.08
N LEU A 67 -8.72 3.33 18.55
CA LEU A 67 -7.47 3.04 19.25
C LEU A 67 -6.34 3.81 18.59
N ARG A 68 -5.45 4.36 19.41
CA ARG A 68 -4.22 5.01 18.94
C ARG A 68 -3.02 4.53 19.73
N VAL A 69 -1.88 4.35 19.06
CA VAL A 69 -0.62 4.08 19.74
C VAL A 69 -0.01 5.42 20.13
N LYS A 70 0.13 5.67 21.43
CA LYS A 70 0.60 6.96 21.96
C LYS A 70 2.12 7.08 21.82
N GLU A 71 2.57 8.06 21.03
CA GLU A 71 3.98 8.38 20.85
C GLU A 71 4.71 8.63 22.18
N GLY A 72 6.00 8.29 22.23
CA GLY A 72 6.85 8.48 23.42
C GLY A 72 6.60 7.50 24.56
N THR A 73 5.80 6.45 24.35
CA THR A 73 5.57 5.37 25.33
C THR A 73 6.35 4.10 24.99
N GLU A 74 6.55 3.21 25.95
CA GLU A 74 7.14 1.89 25.70
C GLU A 74 6.33 1.06 24.69
N ASN A 75 5.00 1.18 24.72
CA ASN A 75 4.12 0.54 23.74
C ASN A 75 4.35 1.06 22.32
N PHE A 76 4.67 2.35 22.17
CA PHE A 76 5.01 2.91 20.86
C PHE A 76 6.32 2.33 20.33
N THR A 77 7.35 2.19 21.17
CA THR A 77 8.61 1.55 20.77
C THR A 77 8.38 0.12 20.29
N LYS A 78 7.65 -0.69 21.07
CA LYS A 78 7.31 -2.08 20.70
C LYS A 78 6.46 -2.16 19.42
N PHE A 79 5.52 -1.23 19.27
CA PHE A 79 4.72 -1.12 18.05
C PHE A 79 5.59 -0.82 16.83
N VAL A 80 6.50 0.16 16.91
CA VAL A 80 7.39 0.53 15.80
C VAL A 80 8.29 -0.63 15.41
N GLU A 81 8.83 -1.37 16.39
CA GLU A 81 9.66 -2.56 16.14
C GLU A 81 8.89 -3.63 15.35
N GLU A 82 7.74 -4.09 15.87
CA GLU A 82 6.91 -5.12 15.22
C GLU A 82 6.31 -4.62 13.89
N PHE A 83 5.98 -3.34 13.79
CA PHE A 83 5.47 -2.73 12.56
C PHE A 83 6.55 -2.68 11.48
N ASN A 84 7.78 -2.30 11.83
CA ASN A 84 8.90 -2.30 10.88
C ASN A 84 9.24 -3.71 10.44
N GLU A 85 9.23 -4.69 11.35
CA GLU A 85 9.40 -6.11 11.00
C GLU A 85 8.34 -6.54 9.97
N LEU A 86 7.07 -6.22 10.21
CA LEU A 86 5.98 -6.48 9.25
C LEU A 86 6.25 -5.81 7.90
N MET A 87 6.62 -4.54 7.87
CA MET A 87 6.79 -3.77 6.62
C MET A 87 8.01 -4.20 5.80
N MET A 88 9.07 -4.70 6.46
CA MET A 88 10.28 -5.19 5.80
C MET A 88 10.15 -6.60 5.23
N GLN A 89 9.12 -7.37 5.60
CA GLN A 89 8.91 -8.70 5.03
C GLN A 89 8.77 -8.63 3.52
N GLU A 90 9.55 -9.45 2.81
CA GLU A 90 9.44 -9.64 1.37
C GLU A 90 8.44 -10.75 1.06
N VAL A 91 7.57 -10.50 0.10
CA VAL A 91 6.65 -11.49 -0.46
C VAL A 91 6.80 -11.58 -1.97
N GLU A 92 6.62 -12.79 -2.50
CA GLU A 92 6.55 -12.98 -3.94
C GLU A 92 5.12 -12.77 -4.42
N VAL A 93 4.94 -11.79 -5.30
CA VAL A 93 3.67 -11.50 -5.98
C VAL A 93 3.76 -11.82 -7.47
N VAL A 94 2.79 -12.57 -7.97
CA VAL A 94 2.69 -12.91 -9.39
C VAL A 94 1.96 -11.77 -10.11
N ILE A 95 2.74 -10.78 -10.53
CA ILE A 95 2.29 -9.61 -11.28
C ILE A 95 3.26 -9.41 -12.45
N GLU A 96 2.71 -9.16 -13.63
CA GLU A 96 3.46 -8.72 -14.79
C GLU A 96 3.54 -7.20 -14.80
N LYS A 97 4.73 -6.65 -15.06
CA LYS A 97 4.90 -5.20 -15.22
C LYS A 97 4.16 -4.75 -16.47
N ILE A 98 3.38 -3.68 -16.37
CA ILE A 98 2.61 -3.16 -17.51
C ILE A 98 3.27 -1.93 -18.11
N GLU A 99 3.18 -1.81 -19.42
CA GLU A 99 3.64 -0.62 -20.14
C GLU A 99 2.44 0.27 -20.43
N ILE A 100 2.57 1.56 -20.09
CA ILE A 100 1.56 2.59 -20.34
C ILE A 100 2.18 3.67 -21.22
N PRO A 101 1.59 3.97 -22.39
CA PRO A 101 2.08 5.04 -23.23
C PRO A 101 2.09 6.41 -22.52
N ALA A 102 3.14 7.21 -22.71
CA ALA A 102 3.32 8.51 -22.09
C ALA A 102 2.16 9.48 -22.39
N GLY A 103 1.51 9.33 -23.56
CA GLY A 103 0.34 10.10 -23.96
C GLY A 103 -0.95 9.75 -23.20
N GLU A 104 -0.99 8.64 -22.47
CA GLU A 104 -2.18 8.19 -21.72
C GLU A 104 -2.18 8.66 -20.26
N LEU A 105 -1.08 9.22 -19.76
CA LEU A 105 -0.89 9.52 -18.33
C LEU A 105 -0.49 10.97 -18.08
N THR A 106 -1.41 11.74 -17.50
CA THR A 106 -1.07 13.02 -16.84
C THR A 106 -1.16 12.82 -15.33
N ILE A 107 -0.02 12.62 -14.65
CA ILE A 107 0.02 12.31 -13.21
C ILE A 107 1.24 12.91 -12.52
N GLU A 108 1.09 13.25 -11.24
CA GLU A 108 2.21 13.77 -10.45
C GLU A 108 3.28 12.68 -10.23
N PRO A 109 4.59 12.99 -10.34
CA PRO A 109 5.67 12.01 -10.16
C PRO A 109 5.60 11.25 -8.84
N LYS A 110 5.22 11.92 -7.74
CA LYS A 110 5.06 11.32 -6.42
C LYS A 110 4.03 10.18 -6.38
N THR A 111 3.07 10.18 -7.31
CA THR A 111 2.08 9.11 -7.43
C THR A 111 2.61 7.95 -8.28
N LEU A 112 3.56 8.19 -9.20
CA LEU A 112 4.20 7.13 -9.99
C LEU A 112 5.33 6.42 -9.25
N MET A 113 6.03 7.11 -8.36
CA MET A 113 7.20 6.56 -7.65
C MET A 113 6.93 5.20 -6.96
N PRO A 114 5.82 5.00 -6.24
CA PRO A 114 5.52 3.69 -5.64
C PRO A 114 5.19 2.59 -6.66
N LEU A 115 4.94 2.95 -7.91
CA LEU A 115 4.48 2.04 -8.96
C LEU A 115 5.59 1.61 -9.92
N VAL A 116 6.83 2.10 -9.77
CA VAL A 116 7.93 1.86 -10.75
C VAL A 116 8.28 0.38 -10.98
N LYS A 117 7.98 -0.49 -10.01
CA LYS A 117 8.14 -1.95 -10.16
C LYS A 117 6.95 -2.60 -10.89
N LEU A 118 5.78 -1.95 -10.88
CA LEU A 118 4.51 -2.47 -11.41
C LEU A 118 4.17 -1.90 -12.79
N ILE A 119 4.57 -0.67 -13.08
CA ILE A 119 4.26 0.04 -14.32
C ILE A 119 5.51 0.67 -14.93
N GLU A 120 5.52 0.81 -16.24
CA GLU A 120 6.52 1.54 -17.02
C GLU A 120 5.83 2.51 -17.94
N VAL A 121 6.27 3.76 -17.96
CA VAL A 121 5.75 4.77 -18.90
C VAL A 121 6.69 4.84 -20.10
N LYS A 122 6.17 4.69 -21.32
CA LYS A 122 6.95 4.68 -22.58
C LYS A 122 6.45 5.67 -23.60
#